data_AF-A0AAY5E853-F1
#
_entry.id   AF-A0AAY5E853-F1
#
_cell.length_a   1.000
_cell.length_b   1.000
_cell.length_c   1.000
_cell.angle_alpha   90.00
_cell.angle_beta   90.00
_cell.angle_gamma   90.00
#
_symmetry.space_group_name_H-M   'P 1'
#
loop_
_entity.id
_entity.type
_entity.pdbx_description
1 polymer ?
#
loop_
_entity_poly.entity_id
_entity_poly.type
_entity_poly.pdbx_seq_one_letter_code
_entity_poly.pdbx_strand_id
1 'polypeptide(L)'
;MPHILGSDSQELLVQADGTDEGCVTFVLHEEDHTLGNSLRYVLMKNPDVEFCGYSITHPSESKINFRIQTRGGLPATEPLRKGLNDLTDICKHVLHTFEAQVKEFKEKQGEAME
;
A
#
# COMPACT_ATOMS: atom_id res chain seq x y z
N MET A 1 13.95 -26.69 17.95
CA MET A 1 13.97 -26.98 16.49
C MET A 1 13.21 -25.86 15.78
N PRO A 2 13.89 -24.97 15.06
CA PRO A 2 13.25 -24.03 14.15
C PRO A 2 13.20 -24.64 12.74
N HIS A 3 12.04 -25.15 12.36
CA HIS A 3 11.55 -25.18 10.98
C HIS A 3 10.39 -24.14 11.01
N ILE A 4 10.12 -23.27 10.06
CA ILE A 4 10.38 -23.29 8.62
C ILE A 4 10.31 -21.81 8.17
N LEU A 5 11.41 -21.25 7.63
CA LEU A 5 11.29 -20.18 6.64
C LEU A 5 11.05 -20.90 5.32
N GLY A 6 9.78 -21.02 4.93
CA GLY A 6 9.39 -21.52 3.62
C GLY A 6 9.81 -20.50 2.57
N SER A 7 10.71 -20.91 1.68
CA SER A 7 11.14 -20.16 0.51
C SER A 7 10.10 -20.24 -0.61
N ASP A 8 8.83 -19.98 -0.30
CA ASP A 8 7.77 -19.90 -1.30
C ASP A 8 7.49 -18.43 -1.58
N SER A 9 7.68 -18.08 -2.85
CA SER A 9 7.75 -16.76 -3.43
C SER A 9 6.72 -15.77 -2.87
N GLN A 10 7.17 -14.55 -2.52
CA GLN A 10 6.32 -13.36 -2.47
C GLN A 10 5.82 -13.04 -3.91
N GLU A 11 5.01 -13.91 -4.49
CA GLU A 11 4.48 -13.74 -5.84
C GLU A 11 3.21 -12.90 -5.77
N LEU A 12 3.32 -11.66 -6.25
CA LEU A 12 2.18 -10.88 -6.68
C LEU A 12 1.51 -11.65 -7.82
N LEU A 13 0.44 -12.38 -7.53
CA LEU A 13 -0.33 -13.03 -8.58
C LEU A 13 -1.21 -11.98 -9.26
N VAL A 14 -0.96 -11.78 -10.55
CA VAL A 14 -1.72 -10.87 -11.40
C VAL A 14 -2.84 -11.67 -12.05
N GLN A 15 -4.07 -11.51 -11.58
CA GLN A 15 -5.25 -12.08 -12.21
C GLN A 15 -5.93 -11.00 -13.05
N ALA A 16 -5.63 -10.99 -14.35
CA ALA A 16 -6.30 -10.12 -15.32
C ALA A 16 -7.72 -10.63 -15.60
N ASP A 17 -8.71 -9.75 -15.56
CA ASP A 17 -10.12 -10.08 -15.84
C ASP A 17 -10.36 -9.93 -17.36
N GLY A 18 -9.80 -10.86 -18.14
CA GLY A 18 -9.81 -10.84 -19.61
C GLY A 18 -8.61 -10.14 -20.27
N THR A 19 -8.70 -9.81 -21.57
CA THR A 19 -7.64 -9.12 -22.34
C THR A 19 -7.51 -7.63 -22.01
N ASP A 20 -8.17 -7.13 -20.96
CA ASP A 20 -8.15 -5.73 -20.57
C ASP A 20 -7.04 -5.47 -19.54
N GLU A 21 -5.91 -4.92 -20.00
CA GLU A 21 -4.81 -4.50 -19.14
C GLU A 21 -5.19 -3.36 -18.17
N GLY A 22 -6.32 -2.68 -18.44
CA GLY A 22 -6.88 -1.64 -17.59
C GLY A 22 -7.63 -2.17 -16.38
N CYS A 23 -8.02 -3.44 -16.34
CA CYS A 23 -8.79 -4.04 -15.25
C CYS A 23 -8.11 -5.31 -14.70
N VAL A 24 -7.41 -5.17 -13.59
CA VAL A 24 -6.58 -6.23 -13.01
C VAL A 24 -6.87 -6.41 -11.54
N THR A 25 -6.93 -7.67 -11.10
CA THR A 25 -6.96 -8.05 -9.69
C THR A 25 -5.60 -8.59 -9.27
N PHE A 26 -4.98 -7.93 -8.32
CA PHE A 26 -3.71 -8.30 -7.72
C PHE A 26 -3.96 -9.09 -6.43
N VAL A 27 -3.31 -10.24 -6.27
CA VAL A 27 -3.32 -10.98 -5.01
C VAL A 27 -2.05 -10.65 -4.24
N LEU A 28 -2.21 -10.03 -3.07
CA LEU A 28 -1.10 -9.73 -2.16
C LEU A 28 -1.17 -10.70 -0.99
N HIS A 29 -0.11 -11.50 -0.84
CA HIS A 29 0.04 -12.46 0.24
C HIS A 29 0.63 -11.78 1.49
N GLU A 30 0.26 -12.30 2.66
CA GLU A 30 0.69 -11.84 3.98
C GLU A 30 0.31 -10.40 4.31
N GLU A 31 -0.68 -9.85 3.61
CA GLU A 31 -1.17 -8.49 3.78
C GLU A 31 -2.64 -8.48 4.22
N ASP A 32 -3.05 -7.41 4.91
CA ASP A 32 -4.39 -7.25 5.48
C ASP A 32 -5.00 -5.86 5.22
N HIS A 33 -5.99 -5.47 6.04
CA HIS A 33 -6.65 -4.18 5.93
C HIS A 33 -5.71 -2.97 6.10
N THR A 34 -4.56 -3.15 6.75
CA THR A 34 -3.57 -2.11 7.00
C THR A 34 -3.01 -1.57 5.69
N LEU A 35 -2.42 -2.44 4.86
CA LEU A 35 -1.94 -2.06 3.54
C LEU A 35 -3.11 -1.82 2.58
N GLY A 36 -4.11 -2.71 2.60
CA GLY A 36 -5.24 -2.64 1.67
C GLY A 36 -6.00 -1.32 1.74
N ASN A 37 -6.39 -0.85 2.94
CA ASN A 37 -7.13 0.40 3.08
C ASN A 37 -6.28 1.62 2.75
N SER A 38 -5.02 1.63 3.19
CA SER A 38 -4.10 2.74 2.96
C SER A 38 -3.82 2.92 1.47
N LEU A 39 -3.48 1.83 0.77
CA LEU A 39 -3.21 1.84 -0.66
C LEU A 39 -4.46 2.18 -1.48
N ARG A 40 -5.63 1.63 -1.12
CA ARG A 40 -6.91 1.99 -1.73
C ARG A 40 -7.17 3.49 -1.65
N TYR A 41 -6.95 4.09 -0.48
CA TYR A 41 -7.18 5.52 -0.29
C TYR A 41 -6.29 6.37 -1.20
N VAL A 42 -4.99 6.03 -1.30
CA VAL A 42 -4.03 6.75 -2.15
C VAL A 42 -4.39 6.59 -3.64
N LEU A 43 -4.68 5.36 -4.08
CA LEU A 43 -5.02 5.09 -5.48
C LEU A 43 -6.29 5.78 -5.95
N MET A 44 -7.31 5.88 -5.08
CA MET A 44 -8.55 6.61 -5.39
C MET A 44 -8.34 8.12 -5.56
N LYS A 45 -7.17 8.68 -5.21
CA LYS A 45 -6.82 10.07 -5.50
C LYS A 45 -6.21 10.26 -6.89
N ASN A 46 -5.78 9.19 -7.54
CA ASN A 46 -5.22 9.27 -8.89
C ASN A 46 -6.36 9.44 -9.91
N PRO A 47 -6.37 10.52 -10.73
CA PRO A 47 -7.41 10.74 -11.74
C PRO A 47 -7.48 9.63 -12.80
N ASP A 48 -6.38 8.92 -13.03
CA ASP A 48 -6.29 7.82 -13.99
C ASP A 48 -6.95 6.53 -13.48
N VAL A 49 -7.31 6.46 -12.19
CA VAL A 49 -7.99 5.32 -11.58
C VAL A 49 -9.50 5.59 -11.60
N GLU A 50 -10.25 4.69 -12.22
CA GLU A 50 -11.71 4.71 -12.23
C GLU A 50 -12.28 4.02 -10.99
N PHE A 51 -11.73 2.86 -10.65
CA PHE A 51 -12.17 2.06 -9.52
C PHE A 51 -10.99 1.38 -8.83
N CYS A 52 -11.03 1.37 -7.50
CA CYS A 52 -10.08 0.62 -6.68
C CYS A 52 -10.78 0.07 -5.43
N GLY A 53 -10.58 -1.22 -5.17
CA GLY A 53 -11.15 -1.92 -4.02
C GLY A 53 -10.28 -3.10 -3.59
N TYR A 54 -10.39 -3.48 -2.32
CA TYR A 54 -9.76 -4.69 -1.82
C TYR A 54 -10.74 -5.52 -1.00
N SER A 55 -10.53 -6.83 -0.98
CA SER A 55 -11.32 -7.77 -0.18
C SER A 55 -10.47 -8.91 0.35
N ILE A 56 -10.68 -9.27 1.61
CA ILE A 56 -10.19 -10.52 2.19
C ILE A 56 -11.27 -11.58 1.94
N THR A 57 -10.91 -12.65 1.24
CA THR A 57 -11.83 -13.76 0.91
C THR A 57 -12.28 -14.52 2.14
N HIS A 58 -11.37 -14.70 3.10
CA HIS A 58 -11.66 -15.36 4.36
C HIS A 58 -10.75 -14.81 5.48
N PRO A 59 -11.27 -14.47 6.67
CA PRO A 59 -10.46 -13.87 7.75
C PRO A 59 -9.27 -14.70 8.23
N SER A 60 -9.30 -16.01 7.99
CA SER A 60 -8.20 -16.93 8.33
C SER A 60 -7.12 -17.04 7.24
N GLU A 61 -7.31 -16.40 6.08
CA GLU A 61 -6.31 -16.31 5.03
C GLU A 61 -5.59 -14.96 5.11
N SER A 62 -4.27 -14.98 5.23
CA SER A 62 -3.43 -13.78 5.13
C SER A 62 -3.19 -13.45 3.67
N LYS A 63 -4.23 -13.07 2.93
CA LYS A 63 -4.12 -12.52 1.56
C LYS A 63 -5.26 -11.54 1.27
N ILE A 64 -4.95 -10.51 0.50
CA ILE A 64 -5.96 -9.56 -0.02
C ILE A 64 -6.03 -9.66 -1.54
N ASN A 65 -7.25 -9.60 -2.06
CA ASN A 65 -7.49 -9.39 -3.49
C ASN A 65 -7.70 -7.90 -3.70
N PHE A 66 -6.89 -7.30 -4.55
CA PHE A 66 -6.84 -5.87 -4.78
C PHE A 66 -7.16 -5.57 -6.24
N ARG A 67 -8.35 -5.06 -6.51
CA ARG A 67 -8.84 -4.78 -7.87
C ARG A 67 -8.60 -3.32 -8.22
N ILE A 68 -8.00 -3.09 -9.39
CA ILE A 68 -7.77 -1.76 -9.97
C ILE A 68 -8.37 -1.73 -11.36
N GLN A 69 -9.14 -0.68 -11.65
CA GLN A 69 -9.64 -0.34 -12.96
C GLN A 69 -9.17 1.07 -13.32
N THR A 70 -8.52 1.21 -14.46
CA THR A 70 -7.99 2.48 -14.96
C THR A 70 -8.89 3.07 -16.04
N ARG A 71 -8.79 4.39 -16.23
CA ARG A 71 -9.44 5.08 -17.33
C ARG A 71 -8.59 4.96 -18.59
N GLY A 72 -9.23 4.73 -19.74
CA GLY A 72 -8.57 4.81 -21.05
C GLY A 72 -7.59 3.68 -21.36
N GLY A 73 -7.69 2.53 -20.69
CA GLY A 73 -6.89 1.34 -20.99
C GLY A 73 -5.42 1.44 -20.56
N LEU A 74 -5.09 2.33 -19.62
CA LEU A 74 -3.76 2.38 -19.01
C LEU A 74 -3.49 1.09 -18.24
N PRO A 75 -2.32 0.44 -18.37
CA PRO A 75 -2.03 -0.76 -17.61
C PRO A 75 -2.16 -0.52 -16.10
N ALA A 76 -2.98 -1.32 -15.42
CA ALA A 76 -3.27 -1.17 -13.98
C ALA A 76 -2.02 -1.31 -13.07
N THR A 77 -0.93 -1.85 -13.60
CA THR A 77 0.38 -1.93 -12.95
C THR A 77 1.01 -0.56 -12.69
N GLU A 78 0.79 0.41 -13.58
CA GLU A 78 1.38 1.74 -13.45
C GLU A 78 0.77 2.56 -12.30
N PRO A 79 -0.56 2.71 -12.16
CA PRO A 79 -1.14 3.37 -11.00
C PRO A 79 -0.83 2.61 -9.72
N LEU A 80 -0.78 1.27 -9.72
CA LEU A 80 -0.36 0.48 -8.55
C LEU A 80 1.05 0.89 -8.07
N ARG A 81 2.03 0.89 -8.98
CA ARG A 81 3.41 1.28 -8.68
C ARG A 81 3.49 2.71 -8.17
N LYS A 82 2.78 3.63 -8.84
CA LYS A 82 2.69 5.03 -8.42
C LYS A 82 2.07 5.17 -7.02
N GLY A 83 0.97 4.47 -6.75
CA GLY A 83 0.28 4.51 -5.46
C GLY A 83 1.14 4.00 -4.30
N LEU A 84 1.96 2.97 -4.52
CA LEU A 84 2.92 2.48 -3.53
C LEU A 84 4.02 3.50 -3.22
N ASN A 85 4.55 4.18 -4.26
CA ASN A 85 5.53 5.24 -4.08
C ASN A 85 4.92 6.45 -3.35
N ASP A 86 3.74 6.89 -3.77
CA ASP A 86 3.01 8.00 -3.14
C ASP A 86 2.74 7.70 -1.65
N LEU A 87 2.30 6.47 -1.32
CA LEU A 87 2.10 6.03 0.06
C LEU A 87 3.40 6.08 0.87
N THR A 88 4.51 5.62 0.28
CA THR A 88 5.83 5.66 0.91
C THR A 88 6.26 7.10 1.21
N ASP A 89 6.05 8.01 0.27
CA ASP A 89 6.44 9.41 0.41
C ASP A 89 5.58 10.14 1.45
N ILE A 90 4.29 9.81 1.55
CA ILE A 90 3.42 10.26 2.65
C ILE A 90 4.00 9.81 4.00
N CYS A 91 4.36 8.53 4.15
CA CYS A 91 4.93 8.01 5.38
C CYS A 91 6.24 8.71 5.76
N LYS A 92 7.14 8.94 4.78
CA LYS A 92 8.39 9.69 5.00
C LYS A 92 8.12 11.11 5.45
N HIS A 93 7.17 11.80 4.83
CA HIS A 93 6.83 13.18 5.19
C HIS A 93 6.28 13.29 6.61
N VAL A 94 5.38 12.37 6.99
CA VAL A 94 4.83 12.30 8.36
C VAL A 94 5.93 12.01 9.37
N LEU A 95 6.82 11.05 9.09
CA LEU A 95 7.94 10.70 9.97
C LEU A 95 8.88 11.89 10.16
N HIS A 96 9.33 12.51 9.08
CA HIS A 96 10.23 13.67 9.12
C HIS A 96 9.63 14.82 9.93
N THR A 97 8.35 15.13 9.70
CA THR A 97 7.66 16.20 10.42
C THR A 97 7.55 15.87 11.91
N PHE A 98 7.23 14.62 12.25
CA PHE A 98 7.16 14.16 13.62
C PHE A 98 8.53 14.27 14.32
N GLU A 99 9.59 13.77 13.70
CA GLU A 99 10.95 13.81 14.25
C GLU A 99 11.45 15.24 14.47
N ALA A 100 11.19 16.14 13.53
CA ALA A 100 11.52 17.56 13.65
C ALA A 100 10.83 18.21 14.85
N GLN A 101 9.53 17.97 15.02
CA GLN A 101 8.75 18.52 16.13
C GLN A 101 9.13 17.91 17.48
N VAL A 102 9.44 16.61 17.52
CA VAL A 102 9.92 15.94 18.74
C VAL A 102 11.29 16.47 19.15
N LYS A 103 12.18 16.74 18.20
CA LYS A 103 13.49 17.34 18.47
C LYS A 103 13.33 18.74 19.07
N GLU A 104 12.55 19.60 18.44
CA GLU A 104 12.29 20.96 18.92
C GLU A 104 11.67 20.96 20.33
N PHE A 105 10.75 20.04 20.61
CA PHE A 105 10.14 19.90 21.93
C PHE A 105 11.17 19.51 23.01
N LYS A 106 12.06 18.55 22.71
CA LYS A 106 13.10 18.09 23.64
C LYS A 106 14.12 19.19 23.94
N GLU A 107 14.51 19.98 22.94
CA GLU A 107 15.42 21.12 23.09
C GLU A 107 14.82 22.16 24.05
N LYS A 108 13.56 22.55 23.84
CA LYS A 108 12.84 23.50 24.71
C LYS A 108 12.65 23.01 26.16
N GLN A 109 12.46 21.69 26.36
CA GLN A 109 12.38 21.13 27.71
C GLN A 109 13.74 21.08 28.42
N GLY A 110 14.83 20.85 27.69
CA GLY A 110 16.18 20.92 28.23
C GLY A 110 16.55 22.32 28.70
N GLU A 111 16.22 23.35 27.91
CA GLU A 111 16.44 24.76 28.25
C GLU A 111 15.60 25.26 29.43
N ALA A 112 14.43 24.65 29.69
CA ALA A 112 13.56 25.03 30.81
C ALA A 112 13.97 24.39 32.15
N MET A 113 14.92 23.45 32.15
CA MET A 113 15.44 22.76 33.33
C MET A 113 16.84 23.27 33.77
N GLU A 114 17.44 24.19 33.03
CA GLU A 114 18.67 24.93 33.38
C GLU A 114 18.34 26.36 33.84
#